data_AF-A0A3N5FQ55-F1
#
_entry.id   AF-A0A3N5FQ55-F1
#
_cell.length_a   1.000
_cell.length_b   1.000
_cell.length_c   1.000
_cell.angle_alpha   90.00
_cell.angle_beta   90.00
_cell.angle_gamma   90.00
#
_symmetry.space_group_name_H-M   'P 1'
#
loop_
_entity.id
_entity.type
_entity.pdbx_description
1 polymer ?
#
loop_
_entity_poly.entity_id
_entity_poly.type
_entity_poly.pdbx_seq_one_letter_code
_entity_poly.pdbx_strand_id
1 'polypeptide(L)'
;MSKRDTTIGHAVAAATCTLLGSTAPALAEDEAARWDFDTALLYYGEDNDRVRDLSASILTRRDFDDDRYLSLDLTVDSLTGASPSGAIAMDGPQTFTSPSGDDVYETAAGQVPLDDTFLDTRYALDVGWTQPFARLYTMTAG
;
A
#
# COMPACT_ATOMS: atom_id res chain seq x y z
N MET A 1 5.98 -28.27 12.70
CA MET A 1 6.73 -27.07 13.12
C MET A 1 7.31 -26.44 11.86
N SER A 2 6.69 -25.37 11.36
CA SER A 2 7.21 -24.66 10.17
C SER A 2 8.55 -24.02 10.50
N LYS A 3 9.54 -24.21 9.63
CA LYS A 3 10.88 -23.63 9.77
C LYS A 3 10.72 -22.11 9.66
N ARG A 4 11.11 -21.37 10.71
CA ARG A 4 11.12 -19.90 10.65
C ARG A 4 12.20 -19.48 9.66
N ASP A 5 11.82 -18.71 8.64
CA ASP A 5 12.78 -18.14 7.70
C ASP A 5 13.58 -17.03 8.37
N THR A 6 14.76 -17.40 8.88
CA THR A 6 15.70 -16.51 9.58
C THR A 6 16.09 -15.28 8.75
N THR A 7 16.05 -15.39 7.43
CA THR A 7 16.36 -14.32 6.47
C THR A 7 15.38 -13.14 6.59
N ILE A 8 14.08 -13.42 6.76
CA ILE A 8 13.04 -12.39 6.94
C ILE A 8 13.25 -11.71 8.29
N GLY A 9 13.54 -12.48 9.35
CA GLY A 9 13.82 -11.93 10.67
C GLY A 9 14.99 -10.94 10.67
N HIS A 10 16.07 -11.23 9.95
CA HIS A 10 17.20 -10.31 9.80
C HIS A 10 16.86 -9.07 8.96
N ALA A 11 16.10 -9.23 7.87
CA ALA A 11 15.68 -8.09 7.05
C ALA A 11 14.79 -7.11 7.82
N VAL A 12 13.81 -7.64 8.58
CA VAL A 12 12.94 -6.84 9.43
C VAL A 12 13.72 -6.20 10.57
N ALA A 13 14.65 -6.94 11.20
CA ALA A 13 15.48 -6.39 12.27
C ALA A 13 16.40 -5.27 11.75
N ALA A 14 17.02 -5.44 10.58
CA ALA A 14 17.83 -4.41 9.96
C ALA A 14 17.00 -3.16 9.61
N ALA A 15 15.83 -3.33 8.99
CA ALA A 15 14.91 -2.24 8.67
C ALA A 15 14.45 -1.49 9.94
N THR A 16 14.14 -2.23 11.00
CA THR A 16 13.72 -1.67 12.28
C THR A 16 14.88 -0.93 12.97
N CYS A 17 16.10 -1.47 12.93
CA CYS A 17 17.29 -0.81 13.45
C CYS A 17 17.67 0.44 12.64
N THR A 18 17.46 0.46 11.32
CA THR A 18 17.65 1.68 10.52
C THR A 18 16.57 2.73 10.80
N LEU A 19 15.32 2.30 11.03
CA LEU A 19 14.22 3.20 11.35
C LEU A 19 14.33 3.79 12.76
N LEU A 20 14.72 2.99 13.76
CA LEU A 20 14.86 3.41 15.16
C LEU A 20 16.24 4.00 15.46
N GLY A 21 17.27 3.60 14.71
CA GLY A 21 18.65 4.03 14.89
C GLY A 21 18.98 5.36 14.22
N SER A 22 18.02 5.99 13.54
CA SER A 22 18.11 7.34 13.01
C SER A 22 18.04 8.38 14.13
N THR A 23 18.98 8.33 15.08
CA THR A 23 19.20 9.45 15.99
C THR A 23 19.85 10.57 15.19
N ALA A 24 19.05 11.54 14.74
CA ALA A 24 19.58 12.75 14.12
C ALA A 24 20.58 13.44 15.06
N PRO A 25 21.72 13.96 14.56
CA PRO A 25 22.61 14.77 15.38
C PRO A 25 21.86 16.01 15.87
N ALA A 26 22.04 16.35 17.15
CA ALA A 26 21.35 17.41 17.90
C ALA A 26 21.67 18.87 17.46
N LEU A 27 21.92 19.10 16.16
CA LEU A 27 22.27 20.41 15.60
C LEU A 27 21.16 21.02 14.72
N ALA A 28 19.98 20.40 14.64
CA ALA A 28 18.93 20.80 13.69
C ALA A 28 17.50 20.68 14.24
N GLU A 29 17.25 20.98 15.53
CA GLU A 29 15.87 21.00 16.06
C GLU A 29 14.95 21.93 15.26
N ASP A 30 15.44 23.11 14.84
CA ASP A 30 14.65 24.09 14.06
C ASP A 30 14.33 23.64 12.63
N GLU A 31 15.26 22.97 11.93
CA GLU A 31 14.97 22.47 10.56
C GLU A 31 14.13 21.20 10.62
N ALA A 32 14.35 20.33 11.60
CA ALA A 32 13.53 19.14 11.81
C ALA A 32 12.08 19.51 12.15
N ALA A 33 11.87 20.57 12.94
CA ALA A 33 10.53 21.07 13.29
C ALA A 33 9.74 21.63 12.09
N ARG A 34 10.39 21.95 10.97
CA ARG A 34 9.72 22.41 9.74
C ARG A 34 9.11 21.27 8.93
N TRP A 35 9.43 20.01 9.23
CA TRP A 35 8.93 18.86 8.51
C TRP A 35 7.93 18.07 9.36
N ASP A 36 6.84 17.70 8.72
CA ASP A 36 5.79 16.86 9.28
C ASP A 36 5.60 15.64 8.37
N PHE A 37 5.51 14.46 8.97
CA PHE A 37 5.42 13.18 8.27
C PHE A 37 4.30 12.35 8.86
N ASP A 38 3.24 12.16 8.08
CA ASP A 38 2.15 11.25 8.38
C ASP A 38 2.33 9.97 7.57
N THR A 39 2.26 8.82 8.23
CA THR A 39 2.37 7.52 7.56
C THR A 39 1.22 6.62 7.96
N ALA A 40 0.70 5.85 7.01
CA ALA A 40 -0.35 4.88 7.25
C ALA A 40 -0.03 3.55 6.56
N LEU A 41 -0.44 2.46 7.19
CA LEU A 41 -0.37 1.11 6.65
C LEU A 41 -1.72 0.43 6.88
N LEU A 42 -2.28 -0.16 5.83
CA LEU A 42 -3.48 -0.98 5.88
C LEU A 42 -3.14 -2.37 5.39
N TYR A 43 -3.53 -3.37 6.17
CA TYR A 43 -3.59 -4.75 5.75
C TYR A 43 -5.02 -5.23 5.93
N TYR A 44 -5.61 -5.73 4.85
CA TYR A 44 -6.91 -6.38 4.86
C TYR A 44 -6.80 -7.73 4.17
N GLY A 45 -7.49 -8.73 4.68
CA GLY A 45 -7.48 -10.06 4.13
C GLY A 45 -8.75 -10.81 4.50
N GLU A 46 -9.32 -11.47 3.51
CA GLU A 46 -10.47 -12.35 3.68
C GLU A 46 -10.03 -13.81 3.87
N ASP A 47 -10.90 -14.62 4.49
CA ASP A 47 -10.69 -16.05 4.69
C ASP A 47 -10.64 -16.82 3.37
N ASN A 48 -10.14 -18.06 3.38
CA ASN A 48 -10.13 -18.98 2.22
C ASN A 48 -9.43 -18.41 0.97
N ASP A 49 -8.29 -17.75 1.15
CA ASP A 49 -7.44 -17.21 0.07
C ASP A 49 -8.16 -16.22 -0.87
N ARG A 50 -9.20 -15.57 -0.35
CA ARG A 50 -9.95 -14.49 -1.00
C ARG A 50 -9.15 -13.19 -1.04
N VAL A 51 -9.83 -12.09 -1.35
CA VAL A 51 -9.21 -10.79 -1.60
C VAL A 51 -8.36 -10.35 -0.40
N ARG A 52 -7.18 -9.84 -0.73
CA ARG A 52 -6.19 -9.26 0.18
C ARG A 52 -5.75 -7.92 -0.36
N ASP A 53 -5.49 -6.99 0.56
CA ASP A 53 -5.00 -5.64 0.29
C ASP A 53 -3.83 -5.34 1.23
N LEU A 54 -2.74 -4.85 0.64
CA LEU A 54 -1.67 -4.19 1.35
C LEU A 54 -1.50 -2.78 0.80
N SER A 55 -1.86 -1.78 1.59
CA SER A 55 -1.74 -0.37 1.25
C SER A 55 -0.81 0.36 2.20
N ALA A 56 -0.01 1.28 1.68
CA ALA A 56 0.84 2.18 2.43
C ALA A 56 0.72 3.60 1.88
N SER A 57 0.68 4.60 2.75
CA SER A 57 0.76 5.99 2.34
C SER A 57 1.70 6.80 3.23
N ILE A 58 2.28 7.84 2.63
CA ILE A 58 3.11 8.82 3.32
C ILE A 58 2.74 10.21 2.82
N LEU A 59 2.31 11.07 3.75
CA LEU A 59 2.15 12.49 3.54
C LEU A 59 3.33 13.20 4.21
N THR A 60 4.05 13.97 3.42
CA THR A 60 5.13 14.82 3.88
C THR A 60 4.72 16.27 3.69
N ARG A 61 4.77 17.07 4.77
CA ARG A 61 4.57 18.51 4.70
C ARG A 61 5.81 19.24 5.17
N ARG A 62 6.26 20.23 4.40
CA ARG A 62 7.32 21.16 4.81
C ARG A 62 6.75 22.56 5.00
N ASP A 63 7.05 23.17 6.14
CA ASP A 63 6.77 24.55 6.48
C ASP A 63 7.89 25.48 6.00
N PHE A 64 7.53 26.54 5.29
CA PHE A 64 8.41 27.59 4.77
C PHE A 64 8.20 28.95 5.48
N ASP A 65 7.55 28.93 6.65
CA ASP A 65 7.09 30.10 7.38
C ASP A 65 6.06 30.92 6.57
N ASP A 66 5.42 31.89 7.23
CA ASP A 66 4.42 32.80 6.62
C ASP A 66 3.26 32.06 5.91
N ASP A 67 2.75 30.98 6.53
CA ASP A 67 1.66 30.15 6.01
C ASP A 67 1.94 29.55 4.62
N ARG A 68 3.21 29.22 4.33
CA ARG A 68 3.63 28.55 3.09
C ARG A 68 4.00 27.11 3.36
N TYR A 69 3.41 26.21 2.57
CA TYR A 69 3.58 24.78 2.76
C TYR A 69 3.83 24.08 1.42
N LEU A 70 4.78 23.16 1.40
CA LEU A 70 4.89 22.13 0.37
C LEU A 70 4.33 20.83 0.94
N SER A 71 3.35 20.24 0.28
CA SER A 71 2.80 18.93 0.60
C SER A 71 3.14 17.94 -0.49
N LEU A 72 3.56 16.75 -0.11
CA LEU A 72 3.80 15.61 -0.99
C LEU A 72 3.12 14.39 -0.39
N ASP A 73 2.13 13.84 -1.08
CA ASP A 73 1.44 12.61 -0.70
C ASP A 73 1.77 11.50 -1.70
N LEU A 74 2.22 10.37 -1.18
CA LEU A 74 2.47 9.17 -1.96
C LEU A 74 1.66 8.02 -1.34
N THR A 75 0.79 7.42 -2.14
CA THR A 75 0.05 6.21 -1.78
C THR A 75 0.41 5.08 -2.73
N VAL A 76 0.66 3.89 -2.18
CA VAL A 76 0.91 2.66 -2.92
C VAL A 76 0.05 1.56 -2.32
N ASP A 77 -0.72 0.87 -3.16
CA ASP A 77 -1.55 -0.25 -2.73
C ASP A 77 -1.48 -1.42 -3.70
N SER A 78 -1.65 -2.63 -3.17
CA SER A 78 -1.67 -3.85 -3.96
C SER A 78 -2.83 -4.74 -3.51
N LEU A 79 -3.70 -5.09 -4.46
CA LEU A 79 -4.84 -5.96 -4.26
C LEU A 79 -4.63 -7.28 -5.00
N THR A 80 -4.83 -8.40 -4.32
CA THR A 80 -4.66 -9.74 -4.91
C THR A 80 -5.58 -10.76 -4.23
N GLY A 81 -5.59 -12.01 -4.71
CA GLY A 81 -6.32 -13.12 -4.12
C GLY A 81 -7.42 -13.67 -5.02
N ALA A 82 -8.03 -14.78 -4.59
CA ALA A 82 -8.99 -15.53 -5.39
C ALA A 82 -10.37 -14.86 -5.43
N SER A 83 -10.81 -14.50 -6.63
CA SER A 83 -12.12 -13.89 -6.88
C SER A 83 -13.03 -14.84 -7.66
N PRO A 84 -14.37 -14.80 -7.48
CA PRO A 84 -15.26 -15.65 -8.30
C PRO A 84 -15.09 -15.35 -9.79
N SER A 85 -14.92 -16.37 -10.61
CA SER A 85 -14.74 -16.21 -12.08
C SER A 85 -16.03 -15.82 -12.82
N GLY A 86 -17.14 -15.65 -12.09
CA GLY A 86 -18.48 -15.41 -12.63
C GLY A 86 -19.27 -16.68 -12.95
N ALA A 87 -18.64 -17.85 -12.91
CA ALA A 87 -19.33 -19.13 -13.02
C ALA A 87 -20.04 -19.54 -11.71
N ILE A 88 -21.16 -20.24 -11.84
CA ILE A 88 -21.88 -20.82 -10.69
C ILE A 88 -21.31 -22.20 -10.33
N ALA A 89 -21.60 -22.68 -9.11
CA ALA A 89 -21.28 -24.05 -8.72
C ALA A 89 -22.12 -25.05 -9.53
N MET A 90 -21.49 -26.12 -10.01
CA MET A 90 -22.11 -27.20 -10.78
C MET A 90 -21.88 -28.55 -10.10
N ASP A 91 -22.76 -29.52 -10.39
CA ASP A 91 -22.66 -30.89 -9.81
C ASP A 91 -21.53 -31.74 -10.42
N GLY A 92 -20.80 -31.20 -11.41
CA GLY A 92 -19.62 -31.80 -12.00
C GLY A 92 -18.41 -30.86 -11.93
N PRO A 93 -17.19 -31.38 -12.13
CA PRO A 93 -15.99 -30.55 -12.21
C PRO A 93 -16.08 -29.58 -13.40
N GLN A 94 -15.50 -28.39 -13.22
CA GLN A 94 -15.46 -27.33 -14.22
C GLN A 94 -14.01 -26.94 -14.50
N THR A 95 -13.61 -26.84 -15.76
CA THR A 95 -12.25 -26.48 -16.17
C THR A 95 -12.26 -25.10 -16.82
N PHE A 96 -11.34 -24.24 -16.41
CA PHE A 96 -11.18 -22.88 -16.92
C PHE A 96 -9.74 -22.63 -17.33
N THR A 97 -9.56 -21.78 -18.33
CA THR A 97 -8.24 -21.26 -18.72
C THR A 97 -8.06 -19.89 -18.09
N SER A 98 -6.84 -19.58 -17.62
CA SER A 98 -6.50 -18.26 -17.12
C SER A 98 -6.62 -17.18 -18.20
N PRO A 99 -6.76 -15.89 -17.84
CA PRO A 99 -6.86 -14.80 -18.81
C PRO A 99 -5.69 -14.72 -19.81
N SER A 100 -4.47 -15.13 -19.41
CA SER A 100 -3.31 -15.14 -20.31
C SER A 100 -3.28 -16.35 -21.26
N GLY A 101 -4.07 -17.39 -20.98
CA GLY A 101 -4.04 -18.64 -21.72
C GLY A 101 -2.92 -19.60 -21.30
N ASP A 102 -2.05 -19.20 -20.37
CA ASP A 102 -0.86 -19.96 -19.99
C ASP A 102 -1.12 -21.00 -18.89
N ASP A 103 -2.31 -20.97 -18.28
CA ASP A 103 -2.67 -21.88 -17.20
C ASP A 103 -4.12 -22.37 -17.31
N VAL A 104 -4.37 -23.53 -16.73
CA VAL A 104 -5.68 -24.18 -16.68
C VAL A 104 -5.93 -24.65 -15.25
N TYR A 105 -7.05 -24.21 -14.67
CA TYR A 105 -7.46 -24.64 -13.34
C TYR A 105 -8.78 -25.41 -13.40
N GLU A 106 -8.93 -26.36 -12.49
CA GLU A 106 -10.14 -27.18 -12.34
C GLU A 106 -10.80 -26.88 -10.99
N THR A 107 -12.09 -26.58 -11.04
CA THR A 107 -12.94 -26.43 -9.87
C THR A 107 -13.73 -27.72 -9.65
N ALA A 108 -13.65 -28.28 -8.44
CA ALA A 108 -14.39 -29.48 -8.08
C ALA A 108 -15.92 -29.26 -8.09
N ALA A 109 -16.67 -30.36 -8.23
CA ALA A 109 -18.13 -30.35 -8.13
C ALA A 109 -18.61 -29.70 -6.81
N GLY A 110 -19.65 -28.88 -6.90
CA GLY A 110 -20.26 -28.17 -5.77
C GLY A 110 -19.48 -26.95 -5.27
N GLN A 111 -18.35 -26.60 -5.90
CA GLN A 111 -17.57 -25.40 -5.55
C GLN A 111 -17.80 -24.28 -6.57
N VAL A 112 -17.73 -23.03 -6.08
CA VAL A 112 -17.74 -21.84 -6.95
C VAL A 112 -16.34 -21.69 -7.55
N PRO A 113 -16.19 -21.63 -8.88
CA PRO A 113 -14.88 -21.45 -9.50
C PRO A 113 -14.26 -20.11 -9.14
N LEU A 114 -13.01 -20.16 -8.67
CA LEU A 114 -12.24 -18.99 -8.27
C LEU A 114 -11.05 -18.79 -9.19
N ASP A 115 -10.80 -17.54 -9.54
CA ASP A 115 -9.64 -17.09 -10.29
C ASP A 115 -8.70 -16.33 -9.34
N ASP A 116 -7.50 -16.87 -9.14
CA ASP A 116 -6.45 -16.34 -8.27
C ASP A 116 -5.37 -15.55 -9.03
N THR A 117 -5.55 -15.33 -10.34
CA THR A 117 -4.61 -14.56 -11.16
C THR A 117 -4.70 -13.05 -10.94
N PHE A 118 -5.68 -12.60 -10.15
CA PHE A 118 -5.86 -11.19 -9.84
C PHE A 118 -4.67 -10.63 -9.04
N LEU A 119 -3.99 -9.66 -9.63
CA LEU A 119 -2.97 -8.84 -9.02
C LEU A 119 -3.06 -7.42 -9.61
N ASP A 120 -3.58 -6.49 -8.82
CA ASP A 120 -3.62 -5.07 -9.13
C ASP A 120 -2.66 -4.33 -8.21
N THR A 121 -1.84 -3.43 -8.75
CA THR A 121 -0.91 -2.61 -7.96
C THR A 121 -1.00 -1.18 -8.45
N ARG A 122 -1.36 -0.28 -7.53
CA ARG A 122 -1.65 1.12 -7.83
C ARG A 122 -0.71 2.03 -7.07
N TYR A 123 -0.44 3.18 -7.69
CA TYR A 123 0.35 4.25 -7.10
C TYR A 123 -0.34 5.59 -7.40
N ALA A 124 -0.35 6.47 -6.41
CA ALA A 124 -0.83 7.84 -6.53
C ALA A 124 0.21 8.80 -5.93
N LEU A 125 0.44 9.92 -6.61
CA LEU A 125 1.36 10.96 -6.19
C LEU A 125 0.65 12.31 -6.33
N ASP A 126 0.57 13.03 -5.22
CA ASP A 126 0.01 14.37 -5.16
C ASP A 126 1.05 15.35 -4.64
N VAL A 127 1.17 16.50 -5.29
CA VAL A 127 2.12 17.55 -4.91
C VAL A 127 1.37 18.87 -4.84
N GLY A 128 1.36 19.50 -3.66
CA GLY A 128 0.65 20.75 -3.43
C GLY A 128 1.54 21.85 -2.88
N TRP A 129 1.39 23.06 -3.42
CA TRP A 129 1.98 24.27 -2.86
C TRP A 129 0.89 25.19 -2.32
N THR A 130 0.97 25.53 -1.03
CA THR A 130 0.07 26.47 -0.36
C THR A 130 0.81 27.76 -0.02
N GLN A 131 0.19 28.92 -0.26
CA GLN A 131 0.73 30.22 0.15
C GLN A 131 -0.36 31.27 0.41
N PRO A 132 -0.08 32.35 1.16
CA PRO A 132 -0.97 33.51 1.23
C PRO A 132 -1.17 34.16 -0.13
N PHE A 133 -2.43 34.37 -0.52
CA PHE A 133 -2.80 35.16 -1.71
C PHE A 133 -3.28 36.57 -1.33
N ALA A 134 -3.86 36.71 -0.13
CA ALA A 134 -4.22 37.98 0.48
C ALA A 134 -4.20 37.85 2.00
N ARG A 135 -4.35 38.97 2.72
CA ARG A 135 -4.21 39.02 4.20
C ARG A 135 -5.01 37.97 4.98
N LEU A 136 -6.15 37.52 4.45
CA LEU A 136 -7.05 36.55 5.09
C LEU A 136 -7.31 35.31 4.22
N TYR A 137 -6.52 35.10 3.16
CA TYR A 137 -6.75 34.04 2.18
C TYR A 137 -5.45 33.35 1.80
N THR A 138 -5.45 32.01 1.88
CA THR A 138 -4.43 31.15 1.29
C THR A 138 -4.95 30.56 -0.03
N MET A 139 -4.02 30.27 -0.93
CA MET A 139 -4.26 29.56 -2.19
C MET A 139 -3.39 28.32 -2.21
N THR A 140 -3.97 27.18 -2.60
CA THR A 140 -3.26 25.94 -2.85
C THR A 140 -3.32 25.60 -4.34
N ALA A 141 -2.20 25.22 -4.92
CA ALA A 141 -2.10 24.71 -6.29
C ALA A 141 -1.41 23.35 -6.24
N GLY A 142 -2.02 22.35 -6.88
CA GLY A 142 -1.58 20.96 -6.91
C GLY A 142 -2.54 20.16 -7.77
#